data_AF-A0A5Q4G3D6-F1
#
_entry.id   AF-A0A5Q4G3D6-F1
#
_cell.length_a   1.000
_cell.length_b   1.000
_cell.length_c   1.000
_cell.angle_alpha   90.00
_cell.angle_beta   90.00
_cell.angle_gamma   90.00
#
_symmetry.space_group_name_H-M   'P 1'
#
loop_
_entity.id
_entity.type
_entity.pdbx_description
1 polymer ?
#
loop_
_entity_poly.entity_id
_entity_poly.type
_entity_poly.pdbx_seq_one_letter_code
_entity_poly.pdbx_strand_id
1 'polypeptide(L)'
;MAAALVGLLAACTTTVTSSRLQFTMSPTGNLGYEVDDDTITIAARNLVFRNTAGQVGVTLTGLLIEFFDENDAAAPAGDNANVISLNVYVPPGIQCDEPDPVLGCTMQSEGARFAPGPQVTTEQGYQLLPISVALAHITAGQPVGWHADITFSGFTAIGQAFTSETYRVSIAPPN
;
A
#
# COMPACT_ATOMS: atom_id res chain seq x y z
N MET A 1 -6.91 18.12 -54.99
CA MET A 1 -6.62 16.83 -54.32
C MET A 1 -6.44 17.12 -52.84
N ALA A 2 -7.26 16.48 -52.02
CA ALA A 2 -7.29 16.64 -50.57
C ALA A 2 -6.06 16.02 -49.92
N ALA A 3 -5.53 16.65 -48.86
CA ALA A 3 -4.62 15.99 -47.94
C ALA A 3 -5.06 16.32 -46.52
N ALA A 4 -5.31 15.25 -45.77
CA ALA A 4 -6.14 15.19 -44.59
C ALA A 4 -5.46 15.74 -43.33
N LEU A 5 -6.29 16.37 -42.50
CA LEU A 5 -6.06 16.68 -41.11
C LEU A 5 -5.81 15.38 -40.33
N VAL A 6 -4.62 15.18 -39.76
CA VAL A 6 -4.39 14.14 -38.75
C VAL A 6 -3.97 14.83 -37.46
N GLY A 7 -4.98 15.18 -36.66
CA GLY A 7 -4.78 15.62 -35.28
C GLY A 7 -4.44 14.40 -34.42
N LEU A 8 -3.15 14.24 -34.09
CA LEU A 8 -2.71 13.35 -33.03
C LEU A 8 -3.10 14.00 -31.69
N LEU A 9 -4.22 13.59 -31.11
CA LEU A 9 -4.46 13.77 -29.68
C LEU A 9 -3.47 12.88 -28.93
N ALA A 10 -2.29 13.43 -28.63
CA ALA A 10 -1.42 12.88 -27.62
C ALA A 10 -2.14 13.01 -26.27
N ALA A 11 -2.78 11.93 -25.84
CA ALA A 11 -3.20 11.76 -24.46
C ALA A 11 -1.93 11.71 -23.60
N CYS A 12 -1.46 12.88 -23.14
CA CYS A 12 -0.56 12.96 -22.00
C CYS A 12 -1.34 12.43 -20.79
N THR A 13 -1.21 11.12 -20.54
CA THR A 13 -1.53 10.55 -19.24
C THR A 13 -0.56 11.16 -18.25
N THR A 14 -0.97 12.26 -17.61
CA THR A 14 -0.27 12.75 -16.43
C THR A 14 -0.48 11.72 -15.35
N THR A 15 0.40 10.73 -15.28
CA THR A 15 0.58 9.92 -14.08
C THR A 15 0.94 10.92 -13.00
N VAL A 16 -0.02 11.30 -12.16
CA VAL A 16 0.21 12.19 -11.03
C VAL A 16 0.98 11.36 -10.01
N THR A 17 2.28 11.21 -10.22
CA THR A 17 3.21 10.60 -9.29
C THR A 17 3.56 11.63 -8.23
N SER A 18 2.88 11.54 -7.09
CA SER A 18 3.35 12.06 -5.82
C SER A 18 2.53 11.33 -4.78
N SER A 19 3.15 10.48 -3.96
CA SER A 19 2.40 9.70 -2.98
C SER A 19 1.81 10.58 -1.92
N ARG A 20 0.55 10.28 -1.69
CA ARG A 20 -0.45 11.08 -0.99
C ARG A 20 -1.18 10.21 0.04
N LEU A 21 -0.71 8.97 0.18
CA LEU A 21 -1.22 7.92 1.05
C LEU A 21 -0.16 7.63 2.13
N GLN A 22 -0.59 7.56 3.38
CA GLN A 22 0.18 7.07 4.50
C GLN A 22 -0.24 5.63 4.74
N PHE A 23 0.74 4.75 4.94
CA PHE A 23 0.55 3.35 5.21
C PHE A 23 1.27 2.98 6.50
N THR A 24 0.57 2.27 7.38
CA THR A 24 1.13 1.61 8.54
C THR A 24 0.48 0.24 8.70
N MET A 25 1.02 -0.58 9.59
CA MET A 25 0.45 -1.89 9.93
C MET A 25 0.06 -1.92 11.40
N SER A 26 -0.92 -2.76 11.73
CA SER A 26 -1.33 -3.06 13.11
C SER A 26 -1.31 -4.59 13.33
N PRO A 27 -0.57 -5.11 14.33
CA PRO A 27 0.35 -4.38 15.22
C PRO A 27 1.48 -3.72 14.43
N THR A 28 1.93 -2.54 14.89
CA THR A 28 3.06 -1.82 14.27
C THR A 28 4.35 -2.61 14.43
N GLY A 29 5.15 -2.68 13.37
CA GLY A 29 6.47 -3.33 13.41
C GLY A 29 6.82 -3.99 12.10
N ASN A 30 7.76 -4.93 12.19
CA ASN A 30 8.34 -5.66 11.07
C ASN A 30 7.41 -6.77 10.57
N LEU A 31 7.65 -7.23 9.34
CA LEU A 31 7.15 -8.53 8.90
C LEU A 31 7.89 -9.59 9.72
N GLY A 32 7.17 -10.23 10.63
CA GLY A 32 7.72 -11.19 11.58
C GLY A 32 7.08 -12.57 11.38
N TYR A 33 7.84 -13.58 11.75
CA TYR A 33 7.40 -14.95 11.87
C TYR A 33 7.89 -15.50 13.20
N GLU A 34 7.16 -16.46 13.76
CA GLU A 34 7.55 -17.22 14.94
C GLU A 34 7.97 -18.63 14.52
N VAL A 35 8.91 -19.22 15.26
CA VAL A 35 9.34 -20.61 15.06
C VAL A 35 9.11 -21.36 16.36
N ASP A 36 8.20 -22.33 16.35
CA ASP A 36 7.84 -23.17 17.50
C ASP A 36 7.87 -24.64 17.09
N ASP A 37 8.69 -25.47 17.76
CA ASP A 37 8.85 -26.91 17.50
C ASP A 37 8.80 -27.29 15.99
N ASP A 38 9.69 -26.69 15.20
CA ASP A 38 9.81 -26.84 13.72
C ASP A 38 8.63 -26.31 12.87
N THR A 39 7.68 -25.60 13.48
CA THR A 39 6.56 -24.93 12.81
C THR A 39 6.83 -23.43 12.67
N ILE A 40 6.73 -22.92 11.43
CA ILE A 40 6.83 -21.49 11.15
C ILE A 40 5.43 -20.88 11.13
N THR A 41 5.18 -19.92 12.01
CA THR A 41 3.92 -19.18 12.08
C THR A 41 4.14 -17.75 11.61
N ILE A 42 3.41 -17.34 10.57
CA ILE A 42 3.45 -15.96 10.05
C ILE A 42 2.30 -15.16 10.65
N ALA A 43 2.64 -14.05 11.31
CA ALA A 43 1.67 -13.17 11.92
C ALA A 43 0.87 -12.41 10.85
N ALA A 44 -0.46 -12.43 10.96
CA ALA A 44 -1.32 -11.59 10.15
C ALA A 44 -1.22 -10.12 10.60
N ARG A 45 -1.26 -9.19 9.65
CA ARG A 45 -1.22 -7.74 9.90
C ARG A 45 -2.45 -7.06 9.31
N ASN A 46 -3.08 -6.20 10.10
CA ASN A 46 -4.07 -5.27 9.58
C ASN A 46 -3.34 -4.12 8.89
N LEU A 47 -3.82 -3.72 7.72
CA LEU A 47 -3.26 -2.60 6.98
C LEU A 47 -4.02 -1.34 7.37
N VAL A 48 -3.28 -0.28 7.65
CA VAL A 48 -3.81 0.99 8.13
C VAL A 48 -3.42 2.07 7.14
N PHE A 49 -4.42 2.81 6.66
CA PHE A 49 -4.27 3.77 5.59
C PHE A 49 -4.81 5.14 5.99
N ARG A 50 -4.18 6.18 5.46
CA ARG A 50 -4.66 7.55 5.63
C ARG A 50 -4.19 8.42 4.47
N ASN A 51 -5.08 9.19 3.87
CA ASN A 51 -4.67 10.20 2.90
C ASN A 51 -4.10 11.44 3.60
N THR A 52 -3.04 12.03 3.04
CA THR A 52 -2.48 13.30 3.53
C THR A 52 -3.44 14.47 3.25
N ALA A 53 -3.16 15.66 3.77
CA ALA A 53 -4.01 16.82 3.55
C ALA A 53 -4.08 17.20 2.05
N GLY A 54 -5.27 17.57 1.58
CA GLY A 54 -5.49 18.03 0.19
C GLY A 54 -5.61 16.90 -0.84
N GLN A 55 -5.77 15.66 -0.36
CA GLN A 55 -5.80 14.49 -1.21
C GLN A 55 -7.20 14.05 -1.59
N VAL A 56 -7.34 13.55 -2.81
CA VAL A 56 -8.56 12.89 -3.26
C VAL A 56 -8.64 11.51 -2.63
N GLY A 57 -9.85 11.03 -2.38
CA GLY A 57 -10.06 9.66 -1.91
C GLY A 57 -9.52 8.64 -2.91
N VAL A 58 -9.12 7.47 -2.43
CA VAL A 58 -8.63 6.38 -3.27
C VAL A 58 -9.25 5.05 -2.87
N THR A 59 -9.59 4.21 -3.83
CA THR A 59 -9.97 2.82 -3.62
C THR A 59 -8.79 1.94 -3.99
N LEU A 60 -8.21 1.26 -3.00
CA LEU A 60 -7.13 0.29 -3.20
C LEU A 60 -7.71 -1.03 -3.67
N THR A 61 -7.25 -1.52 -4.81
CA THR A 61 -7.70 -2.77 -5.44
C THR A 61 -6.68 -3.89 -5.31
N GLY A 62 -5.43 -3.56 -5.03
CA GLY A 62 -4.40 -4.55 -4.82
C GLY A 62 -3.14 -3.97 -4.20
N LEU A 63 -2.28 -4.87 -3.75
CA LEU A 63 -0.93 -4.57 -3.33
C LEU A 63 0.02 -5.57 -4.00
N LEU A 64 1.21 -5.08 -4.34
CA LEU A 64 2.36 -5.86 -4.76
C LEU A 64 3.38 -5.81 -3.63
N ILE A 65 3.92 -6.95 -3.24
CA ILE A 65 5.01 -7.06 -2.27
C ILE A 65 6.19 -7.70 -2.96
N GLU A 66 7.33 -7.04 -2.94
CA GLU A 66 8.60 -7.56 -3.44
C GLU A 66 9.56 -7.80 -2.28
N PHE A 67 10.25 -8.94 -2.26
CA PHE A 67 11.10 -9.32 -1.13
C PHE A 67 12.59 -9.26 -1.49
N PHE A 68 13.39 -8.76 -0.57
CA PHE A 68 14.82 -8.53 -0.76
C PHE A 68 15.62 -8.99 0.47
N ASP A 69 16.83 -9.48 0.20
CA ASP A 69 17.82 -9.85 1.21
C ASP A 69 18.61 -8.63 1.73
N GLU A 70 19.62 -8.87 2.58
CA GLU A 70 20.43 -7.80 3.18
C GLU A 70 21.30 -7.03 2.18
N ASN A 71 21.44 -7.53 0.95
CA ASN A 71 22.24 -6.94 -0.12
C ASN A 71 21.36 -6.33 -1.24
N ASP A 72 20.06 -6.11 -0.97
CA ASP A 72 19.05 -5.69 -1.95
C ASP A 72 18.90 -6.66 -3.15
N ALA A 73 19.31 -7.93 -2.99
CA ALA A 73 19.03 -8.96 -3.99
C ALA A 73 17.65 -9.58 -3.71
N ALA A 74 16.93 -9.96 -4.78
CA ALA A 74 15.60 -10.54 -4.63
C ALA A 74 15.64 -11.83 -3.78
N ALA A 75 14.91 -11.84 -2.66
CA ALA A 75 14.72 -13.02 -1.81
C ALA A 75 13.90 -14.08 -2.58
N PRO A 76 13.99 -15.37 -2.21
CA PRO A 76 14.12 -16.51 -3.12
C PRO A 76 13.29 -16.46 -4.42
N ALA A 77 13.95 -16.81 -5.54
CA ALA A 77 13.38 -16.81 -6.88
C ALA A 77 12.12 -17.69 -6.98
N GLY A 78 10.98 -17.07 -7.36
CA GLY A 78 9.69 -17.73 -7.53
C GLY A 78 8.58 -17.14 -6.65
N ASP A 79 8.92 -16.70 -5.43
CA ASP A 79 8.01 -16.04 -4.47
C ASP A 79 8.46 -14.61 -4.12
N ASN A 80 9.40 -14.06 -4.91
CA ASN A 80 9.99 -12.75 -4.70
C ASN A 80 9.00 -11.59 -4.96
N ALA A 81 7.82 -11.90 -5.50
CA ALA A 81 6.73 -10.97 -5.72
C ALA A 81 5.39 -11.64 -5.39
N ASN A 82 4.55 -10.98 -4.59
CA ASN A 82 3.21 -11.45 -4.30
C ASN A 82 2.18 -10.35 -4.56
N VAL A 83 1.08 -10.71 -5.24
CA VAL A 83 -0.03 -9.80 -5.52
C VAL A 83 -1.24 -10.22 -4.69
N ILE A 84 -1.68 -9.32 -3.82
CA ILE A 84 -2.85 -9.55 -2.98
C ILE A 84 -3.95 -8.58 -3.39
N SER A 85 -5.15 -9.10 -3.65
CA SER A 85 -6.32 -8.25 -3.92
C SER A 85 -6.78 -7.55 -2.64
N LEU A 86 -7.11 -6.27 -2.79
CA LEU A 86 -7.67 -5.42 -1.74
C LEU A 86 -8.99 -4.83 -2.23
N ASN A 87 -9.83 -4.41 -1.28
CA ASN A 87 -10.97 -3.56 -1.57
C ASN A 87 -11.18 -2.60 -0.41
N VAL A 88 -10.37 -1.53 -0.39
CA VAL A 88 -10.34 -0.57 0.72
C VAL A 88 -10.51 0.83 0.18
N TYR A 89 -11.55 1.53 0.63
CA TYR A 89 -11.71 2.95 0.35
C TYR A 89 -11.00 3.79 1.42
N VAL A 90 -10.07 4.64 0.99
CA VAL A 90 -9.36 5.62 1.82
C VAL A 90 -9.95 7.00 1.52
N PRO A 91 -10.66 7.62 2.46
CA PRO A 91 -11.33 8.91 2.26
C PRO A 91 -10.36 10.06 1.93
N PRO A 92 -10.86 11.16 1.34
CA PRO A 92 -10.03 12.31 1.00
C PRO A 92 -9.40 12.98 2.23
N GLY A 93 -8.34 13.73 1.98
CA GLY A 93 -7.65 14.59 2.94
C GLY A 93 -8.35 15.91 3.18
N ILE A 94 -9.62 15.86 3.57
CA ILE A 94 -10.46 17.02 3.89
C ILE A 94 -11.09 16.80 5.26
N GLN A 95 -11.06 17.84 6.08
CA GLN A 95 -11.85 17.93 7.31
C GLN A 95 -12.82 19.09 7.21
N CYS A 96 -13.90 19.01 7.97
CA CYS A 96 -14.99 19.97 8.01
C CYS A 96 -15.60 19.90 9.41
N ASP A 97 -16.37 20.92 9.77
CA ASP A 97 -16.87 21.02 11.14
C ASP A 97 -18.06 20.07 11.38
N GLU A 98 -18.81 19.76 10.32
CA GLU A 98 -19.94 18.82 10.34
C GLU A 98 -19.86 17.83 9.15
N PRO A 99 -19.24 16.65 9.33
CA PRO A 99 -19.13 15.65 8.27
C PRO A 99 -20.48 15.03 7.94
N ASP A 100 -20.77 14.86 6.64
CA ASP A 100 -21.93 14.09 6.21
C ASP A 100 -21.76 12.61 6.62
N PRO A 101 -22.80 11.95 7.16
CA PRO A 101 -22.68 10.58 7.67
C PRO A 101 -22.43 9.53 6.56
N VAL A 102 -22.68 9.87 5.29
CA VAL A 102 -22.49 8.98 4.14
C VAL A 102 -21.26 9.38 3.32
N LEU A 103 -21.11 10.67 3.04
CA LEU A 103 -20.08 11.20 2.14
C LEU A 103 -18.83 11.71 2.89
N GLY A 104 -18.91 11.91 4.21
CA GLY A 104 -17.87 12.54 4.99
C GLY A 104 -17.71 14.03 4.65
N CYS A 105 -16.50 14.55 4.78
CA CYS A 105 -16.19 15.94 4.44
C CYS A 105 -15.89 16.11 2.95
N THR A 106 -16.52 17.11 2.34
CA THR A 106 -16.30 17.52 0.94
C THR A 106 -15.77 18.95 0.88
N MET A 107 -15.34 19.39 -0.31
CA MET A 107 -14.94 20.79 -0.52
C MET A 107 -16.09 21.80 -0.38
N GLN A 108 -17.34 21.33 -0.41
CA GLN A 108 -18.54 22.17 -0.25
C GLN A 108 -19.05 22.19 1.20
N SER A 109 -18.50 21.34 2.08
CA SER A 109 -18.90 21.28 3.49
C SER A 109 -18.51 22.58 4.20
N GLU A 110 -19.32 22.99 5.18
CA GLU A 110 -19.00 24.15 6.01
C GLU A 110 -17.72 23.89 6.82
N GLY A 111 -16.84 24.90 6.87
CA GLY A 111 -15.53 24.78 7.53
C GLY A 111 -14.55 23.82 6.82
N ALA A 112 -14.84 23.42 5.58
CA ALA A 112 -13.97 22.53 4.82
C ALA A 112 -12.54 23.10 4.69
N ARG A 113 -11.58 22.31 5.14
CA ARG A 113 -10.14 22.63 5.10
C ARG A 113 -9.33 21.40 4.76
N PHE A 114 -8.19 21.62 4.11
CA PHE A 114 -7.24 20.55 3.88
C PHE A 114 -6.63 20.10 5.21
N ALA A 115 -6.83 18.83 5.53
CA ALA A 115 -6.26 18.19 6.70
C ALA A 115 -6.19 16.68 6.42
N PRO A 116 -5.28 15.93 7.05
CA PRO A 116 -5.14 14.52 6.74
C PRO A 116 -6.46 13.77 7.03
N GLY A 117 -6.86 12.88 6.11
CA GLY A 117 -8.16 12.20 6.12
C GLY A 117 -8.34 11.31 7.35
N PRO A 118 -9.53 10.74 7.58
CA PRO A 118 -9.70 9.72 8.62
C PRO A 118 -8.83 8.49 8.34
N GLN A 119 -8.36 7.84 9.40
CA GLN A 119 -7.64 6.57 9.30
C GLN A 119 -8.62 5.45 8.97
N VAL A 120 -8.24 4.58 8.03
CA VAL A 120 -8.99 3.37 7.67
C VAL A 120 -8.13 2.16 7.98
N THR A 121 -8.72 1.11 8.53
CA THR A 121 -8.04 -0.15 8.83
C THR A 121 -8.77 -1.28 8.11
N THR A 122 -8.02 -2.22 7.54
CA THR A 122 -8.62 -3.40 6.92
C THR A 122 -9.37 -4.23 7.94
N GLU A 123 -10.53 -4.76 7.56
CA GLU A 123 -11.36 -5.60 8.43
C GLU A 123 -10.70 -6.96 8.73
N GLN A 124 -9.91 -7.46 7.77
CA GLN A 124 -9.14 -8.69 7.91
C GLN A 124 -7.63 -8.40 7.99
N GLY A 125 -6.93 -9.29 8.68
CA GLY A 125 -5.47 -9.34 8.71
C GLY A 125 -4.91 -10.13 7.54
N TYR A 126 -3.77 -9.69 7.02
CA TYR A 126 -3.09 -10.31 5.88
C TYR A 126 -1.76 -10.93 6.34
N GLN A 127 -1.52 -12.17 5.92
CA GLN A 127 -0.20 -12.78 6.00
C GLN A 127 0.63 -12.27 4.82
N LEU A 128 1.40 -11.22 5.07
CA LEU A 128 2.15 -10.52 4.03
C LEU A 128 3.47 -11.20 3.68
N LEU A 129 4.05 -11.96 4.60
CA LEU A 129 5.33 -12.66 4.40
C LEU A 129 5.08 -14.10 3.93
N PRO A 130 5.53 -14.52 2.74
CA PRO A 130 5.48 -15.91 2.32
C PRO A 130 6.37 -16.80 3.19
N ILE A 131 5.94 -18.04 3.40
CA ILE A 131 6.70 -19.01 4.22
C ILE A 131 8.07 -19.34 3.62
N SER A 132 8.19 -19.34 2.30
CA SER A 132 9.46 -19.56 1.58
C SER A 132 10.48 -18.46 1.87
N VAL A 133 10.04 -17.20 1.94
CA VAL A 133 10.89 -16.06 2.29
C VAL A 133 11.32 -16.15 3.76
N ALA A 134 10.39 -16.51 4.67
CA ALA A 134 10.72 -16.75 6.07
C ALA A 134 11.77 -17.86 6.24
N LEU A 135 11.59 -18.99 5.55
CA LEU A 135 12.56 -20.11 5.53
C LEU A 135 13.93 -19.71 5.00
N ALA A 136 13.98 -18.91 3.93
CA ALA A 136 15.23 -18.41 3.39
C ALA A 136 15.94 -17.49 4.38
N HIS A 137 15.20 -16.61 5.05
CA HIS A 137 15.73 -15.74 6.09
C HIS A 137 16.30 -16.54 7.29
N ILE A 138 15.60 -17.59 7.74
CA ILE A 138 16.10 -18.51 8.79
C ILE A 138 17.38 -19.21 8.32
N THR A 139 17.38 -19.74 7.09
CA THR A 139 18.52 -20.49 6.53
C THR A 139 19.76 -19.63 6.38
N ALA A 140 19.58 -18.33 6.09
CA ALA A 140 20.66 -17.34 6.03
C ALA A 140 21.22 -16.95 7.41
N GLY A 141 20.66 -17.47 8.51
CA GLY A 141 21.08 -17.12 9.87
C GLY A 141 20.45 -15.83 10.38
N GLN A 142 19.29 -15.44 9.83
CA GLN A 142 18.48 -14.30 10.26
C GLN A 142 19.22 -12.93 10.24
N PRO A 143 19.91 -12.58 9.14
CA PRO A 143 20.66 -11.33 9.06
C PRO A 143 19.72 -10.11 9.07
N VAL A 144 20.18 -9.03 9.68
CA VAL A 144 19.50 -7.73 9.58
C VAL A 144 19.60 -7.17 8.15
N GLY A 145 18.60 -6.42 7.71
CA GLY A 145 18.60 -5.76 6.39
C GLY A 145 17.65 -6.37 5.37
N TRP A 146 17.14 -7.58 5.63
CA TRP A 146 16.05 -8.15 4.84
C TRP A 146 14.81 -7.28 4.93
N HIS A 147 14.13 -7.10 3.79
CA HIS A 147 12.99 -6.21 3.72
C HIS A 147 12.01 -6.62 2.63
N ALA A 148 10.82 -6.04 2.70
CA ALA A 148 9.78 -6.12 1.71
C ALA A 148 9.40 -4.72 1.25
N ASP A 149 9.31 -4.53 -0.05
CA ASP A 149 8.87 -3.30 -0.69
C ASP A 149 7.41 -3.49 -1.12
N ILE A 150 6.51 -2.70 -0.54
CA ILE A 150 5.07 -2.81 -0.73
C ILE A 150 4.58 -1.64 -1.59
N THR A 151 3.89 -1.94 -2.69
CA THR A 151 3.29 -0.93 -3.57
C THR A 151 1.80 -1.20 -3.72
N PHE A 152 0.97 -0.19 -3.46
CA PHE A 152 -0.49 -0.29 -3.59
C PHE A 152 -0.95 0.22 -4.95
N SER A 153 -1.97 -0.43 -5.51
CA SER A 153 -2.61 -0.01 -6.75
C SER A 153 -4.12 0.11 -6.57
N GLY A 154 -4.74 0.96 -7.38
CA GLY A 154 -6.17 1.23 -7.28
C GLY A 154 -6.64 2.35 -8.19
N PHE A 155 -7.73 3.00 -7.76
CA PHE A 155 -8.32 4.13 -8.48
C PHE A 155 -8.60 5.28 -7.52
N THR A 156 -8.43 6.51 -7.97
CA THR A 156 -8.88 7.69 -7.24
C THR A 156 -10.40 7.81 -7.28
N ALA A 157 -10.98 8.61 -6.40
CA ALA A 157 -12.42 8.88 -6.35
C ALA A 157 -12.98 9.51 -7.65
N ILE A 158 -12.10 10.03 -8.52
CA ILE A 158 -12.45 10.57 -9.85
C ILE A 158 -12.16 9.57 -10.99
N GLY A 159 -11.89 8.30 -10.67
CA GLY A 159 -11.74 7.21 -11.63
C GLY A 159 -10.37 7.11 -12.31
N GLN A 160 -9.36 7.85 -11.85
CA GLN A 160 -8.00 7.75 -12.39
C GLN A 160 -7.24 6.59 -11.73
N ALA A 161 -6.44 5.85 -12.51
CA ALA A 161 -5.56 4.84 -11.93
C ALA A 161 -4.57 5.48 -10.94
N PHE A 162 -4.33 4.77 -9.85
CA PHE A 162 -3.47 5.18 -8.75
C PHE A 162 -2.46 4.07 -8.46
N THR A 163 -1.21 4.47 -8.29
CA THR A 163 -0.14 3.64 -7.71
C THR A 163 0.52 4.45 -6.61
N SER A 164 0.69 3.86 -5.44
CA SER A 164 1.37 4.52 -4.31
C SER A 164 2.87 4.60 -4.54
N GLU A 165 3.56 5.35 -3.68
CA GLU A 165 4.98 5.10 -3.45
C GLU A 165 5.20 3.70 -2.86
N THR A 166 6.42 3.23 -2.97
CA THR A 166 6.87 1.97 -2.38
C THR A 166 7.15 2.17 -0.90
N TYR A 167 6.54 1.36 -0.05
CA TYR A 167 6.74 1.34 1.39
C TYR A 167 7.66 0.18 1.75
N ARG A 168 8.84 0.50 2.27
CA ARG A 168 9.80 -0.50 2.75
C ARG A 168 9.48 -0.92 4.17
N VAL A 169 9.37 -2.22 4.38
CA VAL A 169 9.10 -2.84 5.68
C VAL A 169 10.17 -3.88 5.95
N SER A 170 10.85 -3.77 7.09
CA SER A 170 11.88 -4.75 7.45
C SER A 170 11.26 -6.12 7.74
N ILE A 171 11.99 -7.17 7.41
CA ILE A 171 11.74 -8.54 7.85
C ILE A 171 12.60 -8.75 9.10
N ALA A 172 12.00 -9.28 10.16
CA ALA A 172 12.70 -9.47 11.42
C ALA A 172 12.63 -10.94 11.88
N PRO A 173 13.64 -11.39 12.65
CA PRO A 173 13.60 -12.69 13.29
C PRO A 173 12.42 -12.83 14.26
N PRO A 174 12.08 -14.07 14.66
CA PRO A 174 11.14 -14.34 15.73
C PRO A 174 11.55 -13.60 17.01
N ASN A 175 10.58 -12.98 17.67
CA ASN A 175 10.76 -12.45 19.03
C ASN A 175 10.75 -13.59 20.05
#